data_AF-A0AAN4W0G6-F1
#
_entry.id   AF-A0AAN4W0G6-F1
#
_cell.length_a   1.000
_cell.length_b   1.000
_cell.length_c   1.000
_cell.angle_alpha   90.00
_cell.angle_beta   90.00
_cell.angle_gamma   90.00
#
_symmetry.space_group_name_H-M   'P 1'
#
loop_
_entity.id
_entity.type
_entity.pdbx_description
1 polymer ?
#
loop_
_entity_poly.entity_id
_entity_poly.type
_entity_poly.pdbx_seq_one_letter_code
_entity_poly.pdbx_strand_id
1 'polypeptide(L)'
;MKNTELVFNIWFIVDIRTGLSSAALFKAYRLSGSDDDKFKVLQEAAAADYPSAQRIDFDKDTFANIGEAEKMNGMIPDNLINSYFYQNMDLFLKNMEQEGEKFPKEPLFISTFLMQNEVGEIRPMTSEANKEWALAEQKRLKKA
;
A
#
# COMPACT_ATOMS: atom_id res chain seq x y z
N MET A 1 30.73 -3.33 6.00
CA MET A 1 30.00 -4.21 5.06
C MET A 1 28.67 -3.56 4.76
N LYS A 2 28.24 -3.45 3.49
CA LYS A 2 26.91 -2.90 3.17
C LYS A 2 25.85 -3.94 3.55
N ASN A 3 24.92 -3.57 4.44
CA ASN A 3 23.82 -4.44 4.83
C ASN A 3 22.90 -4.63 3.62
N THR A 4 22.78 -5.87 3.14
CA THR A 4 21.90 -6.22 2.02
C THR A 4 20.72 -7.00 2.55
N GLU A 5 19.51 -6.52 2.31
CA GLU A 5 18.29 -7.11 2.82
C GLU A 5 17.11 -6.90 1.87
N LEU A 6 16.01 -7.59 2.15
CA LEU A 6 14.75 -7.34 1.48
C LEU A 6 14.03 -6.17 2.15
N VAL A 7 13.62 -5.23 1.32
CA VAL A 7 12.78 -4.08 1.66
C VAL A 7 11.60 -4.05 0.71
N PHE A 8 10.57 -3.24 0.97
CA PHE A 8 9.41 -3.26 0.08
C PHE A 8 8.64 -1.94 0.03
N ASN A 9 7.85 -1.79 -1.04
CA ASN A 9 6.76 -0.84 -1.10
C ASN A 9 5.43 -1.57 -1.06
N ILE A 10 4.49 -0.99 -0.33
CA ILE A 10 3.09 -1.40 -0.33
C ILE A 10 2.22 -0.19 -0.69
N TRP A 11 1.24 -0.42 -1.54
CA TRP A 11 0.31 0.60 -2.00
C TRP A 11 -1.12 0.18 -1.75
N PHE A 12 -1.90 0.97 -1.02
CA PHE A 12 -3.32 0.67 -0.81
C PHE A 12 -4.18 1.35 -1.86
N ILE A 13 -5.02 0.60 -2.57
CA ILE A 13 -5.90 1.14 -3.61
C ILE A 13 -7.16 1.67 -2.93
N VAL A 14 -7.30 2.99 -2.84
CA VAL A 14 -8.41 3.67 -2.18
C VAL A 14 -9.35 4.25 -3.24
N ASP A 15 -10.61 3.82 -3.22
CA ASP A 15 -11.67 4.44 -4.01
C ASP A 15 -11.96 5.84 -3.46
N ILE A 16 -11.79 6.88 -4.30
CA ILE A 16 -11.93 8.29 -3.90
C ILE A 16 -13.36 8.62 -3.46
N ARG A 17 -14.38 7.98 -4.05
CA ARG A 17 -15.79 8.25 -3.76
C ARG A 17 -16.15 7.77 -2.37
N THR A 18 -15.70 6.57 -2.01
CA THR A 18 -16.10 5.88 -0.77
C THR A 18 -15.10 6.04 0.36
N GLY A 19 -13.82 6.31 0.06
CA GLY A 19 -12.72 6.27 1.04
C GLY A 19 -12.36 4.84 1.49
N LEU A 20 -12.80 3.83 0.74
CA LEU A 20 -12.57 2.43 1.06
C LEU A 20 -11.46 1.84 0.19
N SER A 21 -10.64 1.01 0.81
CA SER A 21 -9.63 0.20 0.15
C SER A 21 -10.07 -1.25 0.05
N SER A 22 -9.95 -1.83 -1.15
CA SER A 22 -10.34 -3.21 -1.46
C SER A 22 -9.14 -4.12 -1.75
N ALA A 23 -7.96 -3.53 -1.93
CA ALA A 23 -6.74 -4.27 -2.25
C ALA A 23 -5.50 -3.44 -1.93
N ALA A 24 -4.38 -4.14 -1.80
CA ALA A 24 -3.05 -3.55 -1.82
C ALA A 24 -2.27 -4.04 -3.04
N LEU A 25 -1.29 -3.25 -3.47
CA LEU A 25 -0.22 -3.67 -4.35
C LEU A 25 1.07 -3.76 -3.55
N PHE A 26 1.95 -4.65 -3.94
CA PHE A 26 3.18 -4.93 -3.22
C PHE A 26 4.34 -5.19 -4.17
N LYS A 27 5.52 -4.69 -3.82
CA LYS A 27 6.76 -5.02 -4.52
C LYS A 27 7.95 -5.02 -3.54
N ALA A 28 8.69 -6.12 -3.55
CA ALA A 28 9.92 -6.29 -2.80
C ALA A 28 11.15 -5.86 -3.62
N TYR A 29 12.19 -5.41 -2.93
CA TYR A 29 13.47 -5.05 -3.51
C TYR A 29 14.60 -5.59 -2.63
N ARG A 30 15.65 -6.10 -3.27
CA ARG A 30 16.89 -6.48 -2.58
C ARG A 30 17.87 -5.34 -2.68
N LEU A 31 18.04 -4.58 -1.60
CA LEU A 31 18.86 -3.37 -1.60
C LEU A 31 20.04 -3.50 -0.64
N SER A 32 21.17 -2.88 -1.02
CA SER A 32 22.37 -2.80 -0.20
C SER A 32 22.70 -1.34 0.10
N GLY A 33 23.02 -1.00 1.34
CA GLY A 33 23.36 0.39 1.71
C GLY A 33 23.05 0.71 3.16
N SER A 34 23.09 1.99 3.51
CA SER A 34 22.45 2.48 4.74
C SER A 34 20.93 2.44 4.59
N ASP A 35 20.22 2.61 5.69
CA ASP A 35 18.75 2.67 5.65
C ASP A 35 18.27 3.94 4.95
N ASP A 36 19.00 5.06 5.07
CA ASP A 36 18.73 6.29 4.32
C ASP A 36 18.83 6.07 2.79
N ASP A 37 19.86 5.35 2.34
CA ASP A 37 20.04 5.04 0.92
C ASP A 37 18.86 4.19 0.40
N LYS A 38 18.49 3.14 1.15
CA LYS A 38 17.37 2.25 0.80
C LYS A 38 16.04 3.01 0.82
N PHE A 39 15.83 3.86 1.82
CA PHE A 39 14.61 4.65 1.95
C PHE A 39 14.42 5.60 0.78
N LYS A 40 15.49 6.25 0.32
CA LYS A 40 15.44 7.10 -0.88
C LYS A 40 15.02 6.31 -2.12
N VAL A 41 15.58 5.11 -2.32
CA VAL A 41 15.18 4.22 -3.43
C VAL A 41 13.70 3.83 -3.31
N LEU A 42 13.23 3.49 -2.10
CA LEU A 42 11.81 3.18 -1.88
C LEU A 42 10.90 4.38 -2.19
N GLN A 43 11.29 5.60 -1.81
CA GLN A 43 10.52 6.81 -2.08
C GLN A 43 10.36 7.07 -3.58
N GLU A 44 11.45 6.94 -4.34
CA GLU A 44 11.42 7.09 -5.80
C GLU A 44 10.56 5.99 -6.44
N ALA A 45 10.74 4.74 -6.03
CA ALA A 45 9.94 3.62 -6.52
C ALA A 45 8.44 3.74 -6.14
N ALA A 46 8.10 4.34 -5.00
CA ALA A 46 6.72 4.51 -4.56
C ALA A 46 5.88 5.33 -5.56
N ALA A 47 6.52 6.22 -6.33
CA ALA A 47 5.86 7.03 -7.34
C ALA A 47 5.67 6.31 -8.69
N ALA A 48 6.46 5.28 -9.00
CA ALA A 48 6.60 4.74 -10.36
C ALA A 48 6.31 3.24 -10.49
N ASP A 49 6.58 2.44 -9.46
CA ASP A 49 6.67 0.99 -9.61
C ASP A 49 5.34 0.24 -9.41
N TYR A 50 4.33 0.92 -8.86
CA TYR A 50 3.01 0.34 -8.58
C TYR A 50 2.33 -0.35 -9.78
N PRO A 51 2.50 0.06 -11.06
CA PRO A 51 1.89 -0.65 -12.20
C PRO A 51 2.45 -2.07 -12.41
N SER A 52 3.64 -2.35 -11.87
CA SER A 52 4.32 -3.65 -11.97
C SER A 52 4.22 -4.49 -10.68
N ALA A 53 3.56 -3.95 -9.65
CA ALA A 53 3.49 -4.57 -8.34
C ALA A 53 2.44 -5.69 -8.31
N GLN A 54 2.68 -6.67 -7.44
CA GLN A 54 1.75 -7.78 -7.21
C GLN A 54 0.52 -7.29 -6.45
N ARG A 55 -0.67 -7.68 -6.91
CA ARG A 55 -1.94 -7.36 -6.24
C ARG A 55 -2.26 -8.37 -5.14
N ILE A 56 -2.74 -7.85 -4.02
CA ILE A 56 -3.25 -8.59 -2.86
C ILE A 56 -4.67 -8.07 -2.61
N ASP A 57 -5.67 -8.86 -2.99
CA ASP A 57 -7.07 -8.55 -2.74
C ASP A 57 -7.43 -8.79 -1.28
N PHE A 58 -8.31 -7.94 -0.75
CA PHE A 58 -8.82 -8.10 0.61
C PHE A 58 -10.06 -8.98 0.59
N ASP A 59 -9.93 -10.23 1.05
CA ASP A 59 -11.10 -11.08 1.31
C ASP A 59 -11.59 -10.91 2.77
N LYS A 60 -12.78 -11.42 3.08
CA LYS A 60 -13.37 -11.31 4.43
C LYS A 60 -12.51 -11.97 5.50
N ASP A 61 -11.77 -13.00 5.12
CA ASP A 61 -11.03 -13.87 6.03
C ASP A 61 -9.61 -13.33 6.29
N THR A 62 -9.06 -12.56 5.35
CA THR A 62 -7.76 -11.90 5.45
C THR A 62 -7.78 -10.87 6.59
N PHE A 63 -8.97 -10.35 6.94
CA PHE A 63 -9.17 -9.25 7.92
C PHE A 63 -10.15 -9.64 9.05
N ALA A 64 -10.43 -10.93 9.25
CA ALA A 64 -11.51 -11.46 10.11
C ALA A 64 -11.51 -10.98 11.57
N ASN A 65 -10.46 -10.31 12.03
CA ASN A 65 -10.33 -9.79 13.38
C ASN A 65 -10.88 -8.36 13.59
N ILE A 66 -11.45 -7.72 12.56
CA ILE A 66 -12.04 -6.37 12.68
C ILE A 66 -13.53 -6.40 12.30
N GLY A 67 -14.39 -6.22 13.30
CA GLY A 67 -15.85 -6.17 13.10
C GLY A 67 -16.32 -5.02 12.20
N GLU A 68 -15.46 -4.07 11.84
CA GLU A 68 -15.74 -3.02 10.86
C GLU A 68 -15.47 -3.49 9.42
N ALA A 69 -14.32 -4.14 9.15
CA ALA A 69 -14.01 -4.71 7.83
C ALA A 69 -15.01 -5.81 7.44
N GLU A 70 -15.45 -6.62 8.41
CA GLU A 70 -16.51 -7.61 8.21
C GLU A 70 -17.84 -6.94 7.79
N LYS A 71 -18.21 -5.82 8.42
CA LYS A 71 -19.39 -5.02 8.04
C LYS A 71 -19.25 -4.38 6.66
N MET A 72 -18.03 -4.13 6.19
CA MET A 72 -17.72 -3.57 4.87
C MET A 72 -17.26 -4.63 3.86
N ASN A 73 -17.60 -5.90 4.10
CA ASN A 73 -17.37 -6.99 3.15
C ASN A 73 -15.88 -7.14 2.73
N GLY A 74 -14.96 -6.98 3.69
CA GLY A 74 -13.50 -7.08 3.46
C GLY A 74 -12.82 -5.78 3.05
N MET A 75 -13.55 -4.66 2.97
CA MET A 75 -12.96 -3.35 2.66
C MET A 75 -12.49 -2.61 3.91
N ILE A 76 -11.47 -1.77 3.78
CA ILE A 76 -10.87 -1.01 4.88
C ILE A 76 -11.02 0.50 4.63
N PRO A 77 -11.53 1.29 5.58
CA PRO A 77 -11.51 2.74 5.52
C PRO A 77 -10.08 3.28 5.51
N ASP A 78 -9.82 4.30 4.68
CA ASP A 78 -8.50 4.92 4.52
C ASP A 78 -7.83 5.32 5.85
N ASN A 79 -8.61 5.85 6.79
CA ASN A 79 -8.17 6.24 8.12
C ASN A 79 -7.75 5.06 9.02
N LEU A 80 -8.14 3.82 8.70
CA LEU A 80 -7.80 2.61 9.44
C LEU A 80 -6.69 1.77 8.80
N ILE A 81 -6.33 2.04 7.53
CA ILE A 81 -5.37 1.24 6.75
C ILE A 81 -4.04 1.06 7.47
N ASN A 82 -3.44 2.15 7.99
CA ASN A 82 -2.13 2.04 8.63
C ASN A 82 -2.19 1.18 9.89
N SER A 83 -3.19 1.39 10.74
CA SER A 83 -3.40 0.58 11.94
C SER A 83 -3.57 -0.90 11.57
N TYR A 84 -4.35 -1.17 10.52
CA TYR A 84 -4.53 -2.52 10.01
C TYR A 84 -3.23 -3.17 9.56
N PHE A 85 -2.47 -2.45 8.72
CA PHE A 85 -1.24 -2.94 8.16
C PHE A 85 -0.24 -3.32 9.25
N TYR A 86 -0.07 -2.46 10.27
CA TYR A 86 0.84 -2.75 11.38
C TYR A 86 0.39 -3.94 12.23
N GLN A 87 -0.90 -4.10 12.49
CA GLN A 87 -1.43 -5.23 13.27
C GLN A 87 -1.29 -6.57 12.55
N ASN A 88 -1.25 -6.56 11.22
CA ASN A 88 -1.25 -7.76 10.39
C ASN A 88 0.00 -7.86 9.51
N MET A 89 1.07 -7.14 9.85
CA MET A 89 2.29 -7.07 9.03
C MET A 89 2.86 -8.46 8.77
N ASP A 90 2.89 -9.33 9.78
CA ASP A 90 3.37 -10.72 9.64
C ASP A 90 2.57 -11.52 8.60
N LEU A 91 1.26 -11.30 8.51
CA LEU A 91 0.41 -11.95 7.51
C LEU A 91 0.74 -11.46 6.11
N PHE A 92 0.92 -10.14 5.94
CA PHE A 92 1.36 -9.57 4.67
C PHE A 92 2.71 -10.13 4.27
N LEU A 93 3.71 -10.07 5.15
CA LEU A 93 5.06 -10.57 4.87
C LEU A 93 5.04 -12.06 4.50
N LYS A 94 4.29 -12.89 5.23
CA LYS A 94 4.17 -14.32 4.92
C LYS A 94 3.59 -14.59 3.52
N ASN A 95 2.64 -13.77 3.07
CA ASN A 95 2.08 -13.89 1.73
C ASN A 95 3.04 -13.38 0.63
N MET A 96 4.10 -12.65 1.02
CA MET A 96 5.07 -12.01 0.13
C MET A 96 6.42 -12.75 0.09
N GLU A 97 6.79 -13.44 1.16
CA GLU A 97 8.01 -14.24 1.23
C GLU A 97 7.96 -15.39 0.22
N GLN A 98 9.07 -15.58 -0.50
CA GLN A 98 9.30 -16.73 -1.37
C GLN A 98 10.34 -17.65 -0.74
N GLU A 99 10.44 -18.90 -1.20
CA GLU A 99 11.48 -19.82 -0.72
C GLU A 99 12.88 -19.21 -0.89
N GLY A 100 13.58 -18.98 0.22
CA GLY A 100 14.92 -18.36 0.24
C GLY A 100 14.94 -16.83 0.26
N GLU A 101 13.77 -16.18 0.21
CA GLU A 101 13.62 -14.72 0.24
C GLU A 101 12.78 -14.30 1.44
N LYS A 102 13.44 -14.08 2.58
CA LYS A 102 12.81 -13.67 3.84
C LYS A 102 13.07 -12.22 4.20
N PHE A 103 12.07 -11.56 4.73
CA PHE A 103 12.21 -10.22 5.26
C PHE A 103 12.99 -10.26 6.60
N PRO A 104 13.77 -9.21 6.91
CA PRO A 104 14.30 -9.04 8.26
C PRO A 104 13.13 -8.83 9.24
N LYS A 105 13.38 -9.05 10.53
CA LYS A 105 12.35 -8.93 11.58
C LYS A 105 11.67 -7.56 11.61
N GLU A 106 12.43 -6.51 11.29
CA GLU A 106 11.97 -5.13 11.20
C GLU A 106 12.28 -4.64 9.77
N PRO A 107 11.42 -4.96 8.80
CA PRO A 107 11.68 -4.58 7.42
C PRO A 107 11.53 -3.09 7.21
N LEU A 108 12.41 -2.52 6.39
CA LEU A 108 12.24 -1.16 5.88
C LEU A 108 11.19 -1.17 4.77
N PHE A 109 10.22 -0.27 4.86
CA PHE A 109 9.17 -0.16 3.85
C PHE A 109 8.60 1.25 3.73
N ILE A 110 7.89 1.50 2.63
CA ILE A 110 7.00 2.65 2.47
C ILE A 110 5.58 2.18 2.16
N SER A 111 4.62 2.75 2.89
CA SER A 111 3.19 2.62 2.62
C SER A 111 2.71 3.87 1.88
N THR A 112 1.99 3.66 0.77
CA THR A 112 1.47 4.74 -0.08
C THR A 112 0.00 4.51 -0.38
N PHE A 113 -0.81 5.57 -0.46
CA PHE A 113 -2.16 5.47 -0.99
C PHE A 113 -2.17 5.70 -2.50
N LEU A 114 -2.84 4.81 -3.22
CA LEU A 114 -3.19 4.92 -4.63
C LEU A 114 -4.66 5.34 -4.71
N MET A 115 -4.91 6.59 -5.04
CA MET A 115 -6.26 7.12 -5.13
C MET A 115 -6.84 6.76 -6.50
N GLN A 116 -7.96 6.05 -6.51
CA GLN A 116 -8.66 5.58 -7.71
C GLN A 116 -9.99 6.31 -7.90
N ASN A 117 -10.26 6.80 -9.11
CA ASN A 117 -11.58 7.36 -9.47
C ASN A 117 -12.49 6.33 -10.16
N GLU A 118 -13.71 6.73 -10.50
CA GLU A 118 -14.73 5.84 -11.08
C GLU A 118 -14.43 5.38 -12.51
N VAL A 119 -13.51 6.05 -13.22
CA VAL A 119 -13.07 5.65 -14.56
C VAL A 119 -11.83 4.75 -14.52
N GLY A 120 -11.34 4.41 -13.31
CA GLY A 120 -10.20 3.54 -13.08
C GLY A 120 -8.83 4.23 -13.19
N GLU A 121 -8.78 5.56 -13.29
CA GLU A 121 -7.53 6.31 -13.19
C GLU A 121 -7.01 6.21 -11.75
N ILE A 122 -5.73 5.87 -11.61
CA ILE A 122 -5.06 5.68 -10.32
C ILE A 122 -3.85 6.62 -10.25
N ARG A 123 -3.68 7.33 -9.12
CA ARG A 123 -2.47 8.11 -8.85
C ARG A 123 -1.92 7.91 -7.43
N PRO A 124 -0.60 7.80 -7.25
CA PRO A 124 0.02 7.69 -5.93
C PRO A 124 0.07 9.03 -5.20
N MET A 125 -0.22 9.02 -3.90
CA MET A 125 -0.17 10.20 -3.01
C MET A 125 1.27 10.61 -2.63
N THR A 126 2.18 10.60 -3.61
CA THR A 126 3.61 10.85 -3.43
C THR A 126 4.05 12.27 -3.84
N SER A 127 3.19 13.03 -4.53
CA SER A 127 3.46 14.40 -4.97
C SER A 127 2.30 15.35 -4.67
N GLU A 128 2.58 16.65 -4.54
CA GLU A 128 1.53 17.66 -4.33
C GLU A 128 0.52 17.69 -5.48
N ALA A 129 0.97 17.56 -6.72
CA ALA A 129 0.08 17.52 -7.89
C ALA A 129 -0.93 16.34 -7.81
N ASN A 130 -0.49 15.17 -7.31
CA ASN A 130 -1.38 14.03 -7.13
C ASN A 130 -2.36 14.24 -5.97
N LYS A 131 -1.92 14.89 -4.89
CA LYS A 131 -2.79 15.25 -3.76
C LYS A 131 -3.88 16.24 -4.19
N GLU A 132 -3.49 17.27 -4.94
CA GLU A 132 -4.42 18.26 -5.50
C GLU A 132 -5.44 17.62 -6.45
N TRP A 133 -4.98 16.70 -7.31
CA TRP A 133 -5.85 15.91 -8.18
C TRP A 133 -6.87 15.09 -7.37
N ALA A 134 -6.42 14.35 -6.35
CA ALA A 134 -7.32 13.53 -5.54
C ALA A 134 -8.38 14.37 -4.80
N LEU A 135 -7.99 15.54 -4.29
CA LEU A 135 -8.92 16.49 -3.66
C LEU A 135 -9.92 17.09 -4.65
N ALA A 136 -9.49 17.43 -5.86
CA ALA A 136 -10.37 17.93 -6.92
C ALA A 136 -11.37 16.84 -7.32
N GLU A 137 -10.92 15.60 -7.44
CA GLU A 137 -11.74 14.46 -7.82
C GLU A 137 -12.76 14.10 -6.76
N GLN A 138 -12.36 14.11 -5.48
CA GLN A 138 -13.29 13.93 -4.36
C GLN A 138 -14.40 14.99 -4.37
N LYS A 139 -14.06 16.26 -4.68
CA LYS A 139 -15.06 17.33 -4.81
C LYS A 139 -15.98 17.13 -6.01
N ARG A 140 -15.46 16.66 -7.14
CA ARG A 140 -16.25 16.35 -8.34
C ARG A 140 -17.25 15.24 -8.05
N LEU A 141 -16.80 14.15 -7.42
CA LEU A 141 -17.61 12.98 -7.12
C LEU A 141 -18.70 13.21 -6.08
N LYS A 142 -18.50 14.16 -5.15
CA LYS A 142 -19.53 14.56 -4.18
C LYS A 142 -20.66 15.40 -4.80
N LYS A 143 -20.44 15.99 -5.98
CA LYS A 143 -21.44 16.81 -6.69
C LYS A 143 -22.24 16.02 -7.73
N ALA A 144 -21.82 14.79 -8.03
CA ALA A 144 -22.39 13.92 -9.05
C ALA A 144 -23.24 12.83 -8.39
#